data_AF-A0A3B0C3U4-F1
#
_entry.id   AF-A0A3B0C3U4-F1
#
_cell.length_a   1.000
_cell.length_b   1.000
_cell.length_c   1.000
_cell.angle_alpha   90.00
_cell.angle_beta   90.00
_cell.angle_gamma   90.00
#
_symmetry.space_group_name_H-M   'P 1'
#
loop_
_entity.id
_entity.type
_entity.pdbx_description
1 polymer ?
#
loop_
_entity_poly.entity_id
_entity_poly.type
_entity_poly.pdbx_seq_one_letter_code
_entity_poly.pdbx_strand_id
1 'polypeptide(L)'
;MKKNLLLTLLLIFLMVMNGVLLYLTFKEPNKKPRPPRDFIFKELNFTEEQQMKFQEVNAEHHRKMRAIDERTQELKELLFSNLGSTDFSDQELDSITSTIGNLSQEREKEIFSFFNTLERMCDAEQKRKLKRIVRRALRPPGPGRGGPPPPHR
;
A
#
# COMPACT_ATOMS: atom_id res chain seq x y z
N MET A 1 -5.51 38.16 45.75
CA MET A 1 -4.81 37.00 45.17
C MET A 1 -5.71 36.15 44.25
N LYS A 2 -6.43 36.75 43.27
CA LYS A 2 -7.31 36.01 42.33
C LYS A 2 -6.94 36.15 40.85
N LYS A 3 -6.04 37.09 40.51
CA LYS A 3 -5.69 37.42 39.11
C LYS A 3 -4.83 36.36 38.41
N ASN A 4 -4.14 35.50 39.17
CA ASN A 4 -3.29 34.46 38.60
C ASN A 4 -3.96 33.09 38.59
N LEU A 5 -5.10 32.93 39.30
CA LEU A 5 -5.79 31.65 39.40
C LEU A 5 -6.29 31.19 38.03
N LEU A 6 -6.88 32.10 37.26
CA LEU A 6 -7.37 31.81 35.91
C LEU A 6 -6.23 31.47 34.95
N LEU A 7 -5.12 32.21 35.02
CA LEU A 7 -3.94 31.95 34.19
C LEU A 7 -3.29 30.60 34.52
N THR A 8 -3.18 30.26 35.81
CA THR A 8 -2.66 28.97 36.27
C THR A 8 -3.57 27.82 35.84
N LEU A 9 -4.89 28.00 35.92
CA LEU A 9 -5.87 26.99 35.51
C LEU A 9 -5.83 26.76 33.99
N LEU A 10 -5.68 27.83 33.20
CA LEU A 10 -5.49 27.76 31.76
C LEU A 10 -4.19 27.04 31.39
N LEU A 11 -3.10 27.30 32.11
CA LEU A 11 -1.79 26.69 31.86
C LEU A 11 -1.79 25.18 32.18
N ILE A 12 -2.43 24.78 33.28
CA ILE A 12 -2.63 23.36 33.63
C ILE A 12 -3.49 22.68 32.57
N PHE A 13 -4.59 23.31 32.14
CA PHE A 13 -5.44 22.79 31.08
C PHE A 13 -4.65 22.56 29.77
N LEU A 14 -3.83 23.53 29.38
CA LEU A 14 -2.99 23.43 28.18
C LEU A 14 -1.97 22.28 28.29
N MET A 15 -1.37 22.09 29.46
CA MET A 15 -0.43 21.00 29.71
C MET A 15 -1.11 19.62 29.61
N VAL A 16 -2.30 19.47 30.19
CA VAL A 16 -3.09 18.23 30.13
C VAL A 16 -3.55 17.94 28.70
N MET A 17 -4.05 18.94 27.97
CA MET A 17 -4.48 18.77 26.58
C MET A 17 -3.32 18.35 25.68
N ASN A 18 -2.14 18.97 25.81
CA ASN A 18 -0.94 18.55 25.08
C ASN A 18 -0.51 17.12 25.46
N GLY A 19 -0.60 16.75 26.75
CA GLY A 19 -0.32 15.38 27.20
C GLY A 19 -1.28 14.34 26.60
N VAL A 20 -2.58 14.65 26.54
CA VAL A 20 -3.58 13.78 25.89
C VAL A 20 -3.32 13.67 24.38
N LEU A 21 -2.98 14.77 23.71
CA LEU A 21 -2.60 14.77 22.30
C LEU A 21 -1.39 13.87 22.05
N LEU A 22 -0.31 14.02 22.83
CA LEU A 22 0.86 13.16 22.72
C LEU A 22 0.52 11.69 22.99
N TYR A 23 -0.29 11.40 24.02
CA TYR A 23 -0.74 10.04 24.30
C TYR A 23 -1.54 9.42 23.13
N LEU A 24 -2.42 10.20 22.49
CA LEU A 24 -3.17 9.74 21.33
C LEU A 24 -2.29 9.58 20.08
N THR A 25 -1.23 10.39 19.93
CA THR A 25 -0.28 10.29 18.82
C THR A 25 0.70 9.12 18.97
N PHE A 26 1.17 8.84 20.20
CA PHE A 26 2.08 7.72 20.49
C PHE A 26 1.38 6.37 20.63
N LYS A 27 0.04 6.35 20.69
CA LYS A 27 -0.73 5.12 20.58
C LYS A 27 -0.70 4.67 19.13
N GLU A 28 0.33 3.87 18.79
CA GLU A 28 0.52 3.34 17.44
C GLU A 28 -0.82 2.83 16.88
N PRO A 29 -1.20 3.22 15.65
CA PRO A 29 -2.31 2.57 14.99
C PRO A 29 -1.90 1.12 14.83
N ASN A 30 -2.56 0.23 15.58
CA ASN A 30 -2.45 -1.22 15.44
C ASN A 30 -2.22 -1.53 13.96
N LYS A 31 -1.00 -1.93 13.59
CA LYS A 31 -0.68 -2.38 12.25
C LYS A 31 -1.66 -3.52 12.01
N LYS A 32 -2.73 -3.27 11.25
CA LYS A 32 -3.68 -4.33 10.89
C LYS A 32 -2.82 -5.47 10.37
N PRO A 33 -2.90 -6.68 10.94
CA PRO A 33 -2.12 -7.79 10.45
C PRO A 33 -2.41 -7.84 8.95
N ARG A 34 -1.34 -7.74 8.14
CA ARG A 34 -1.47 -7.91 6.70
C ARG A 34 -2.30 -9.16 6.51
N PRO A 35 -3.37 -9.13 5.68
CA PRO A 35 -4.16 -10.33 5.44
C PRO A 35 -3.16 -11.45 5.12
N PRO A 36 -3.29 -12.62 5.77
CA PRO A 36 -2.34 -13.71 5.59
C PRO A 36 -2.05 -13.88 4.10
N ARG A 37 -0.79 -14.16 3.72
CA ARG A 37 -0.43 -14.53 2.32
C ARG A 37 -1.35 -15.63 1.75
N ASP A 38 -1.96 -16.33 2.68
CA ASP A 38 -2.88 -17.45 2.58
C ASP A 38 -4.34 -17.10 2.24
N PHE A 39 -4.70 -15.81 2.20
CA PHE A 39 -6.10 -15.39 2.02
C PHE A 39 -6.72 -15.95 0.74
N ILE A 40 -5.94 -15.99 -0.35
CA ILE A 40 -6.43 -16.50 -1.64
C ILE A 40 -6.71 -18.01 -1.59
N PHE A 41 -5.85 -18.83 -0.98
CA PHE A 41 -6.11 -20.29 -0.94
C PHE A 41 -7.25 -20.64 0.00
N LYS A 42 -7.38 -19.94 1.14
CA LYS A 42 -8.47 -20.17 2.11
C LYS A 42 -9.82 -19.77 1.53
N GLU A 43 -9.87 -18.69 0.75
CA GLU A 43 -11.12 -18.21 0.15
C GLU A 43 -11.54 -19.05 -1.08
N LEU A 44 -10.58 -19.67 -1.76
CA LEU A 44 -10.83 -20.50 -2.96
C LEU A 44 -10.97 -22.00 -2.66
N ASN A 45 -10.66 -22.47 -1.45
CA ASN A 45 -10.64 -23.89 -1.09
C ASN A 45 -9.83 -24.72 -2.10
N PHE A 46 -8.57 -24.33 -2.33
CA PHE A 46 -7.67 -25.09 -3.21
C PHE A 46 -7.38 -26.48 -2.66
N THR A 47 -7.25 -27.45 -3.56
CA THR A 47 -6.69 -28.78 -3.24
C THR A 47 -5.21 -28.68 -2.91
N GLU A 48 -4.64 -29.70 -2.28
CA GLU A 48 -3.19 -29.72 -1.94
C GLU A 48 -2.31 -29.53 -3.19
N GLU A 49 -2.70 -30.13 -4.32
CA GLU A 49 -2.01 -29.98 -5.60
C GLU A 49 -2.10 -28.54 -6.16
N GLN A 50 -3.28 -27.91 -6.05
CA GLN A 50 -3.48 -26.52 -6.43
C GLN A 50 -2.70 -25.56 -5.51
N GLN A 51 -2.57 -25.90 -4.23
CA GLN A 51 -1.86 -25.10 -3.24
C GLN A 51 -0.34 -25.09 -3.51
N MET A 52 0.26 -26.23 -3.86
CA MET A 52 1.68 -26.28 -4.24
C MET A 52 1.96 -25.42 -5.47
N LYS A 53 1.16 -25.56 -6.53
CA LYS A 53 1.31 -24.73 -7.74
C LYS A 53 1.07 -23.24 -7.46
N PHE A 54 0.09 -22.92 -6.61
CA PHE A 54 -0.17 -21.54 -6.18
C PHE A 54 1.05 -20.93 -5.48
N GLN A 55 1.71 -21.67 -4.57
CA GLN A 55 2.86 -21.17 -3.84
C GLN A 55 4.03 -20.82 -4.77
N GLU A 56 4.29 -21.66 -5.79
CA GLU A 56 5.31 -21.39 -6.80
C GLU A 56 4.99 -20.12 -7.60
N VAL A 57 3.78 -20.05 -8.17
CA VAL A 57 3.31 -18.89 -8.94
C VAL A 57 3.32 -17.61 -8.09
N ASN A 58 2.90 -17.70 -6.84
CA ASN A 58 2.88 -16.57 -5.91
C ASN A 58 4.30 -16.12 -5.51
N ALA A 59 5.23 -17.04 -5.33
CA ALA A 59 6.62 -16.72 -5.04
C ALA A 59 7.29 -16.01 -6.23
N GLU A 60 7.05 -16.49 -7.46
CA GLU A 60 7.53 -15.84 -8.68
C GLU A 60 6.95 -14.43 -8.84
N HIS A 61 5.63 -14.30 -8.72
CA HIS A 61 4.93 -13.01 -8.81
C HIS A 61 5.50 -12.00 -7.80
N HIS A 62 5.65 -12.42 -6.54
CA HIS A 62 6.22 -11.57 -5.50
C HIS A 62 7.66 -11.16 -5.79
N ARG A 63 8.49 -12.04 -6.38
CA ARG A 63 9.87 -11.72 -6.74
C ARG A 63 9.90 -10.65 -7.83
N LYS A 64 9.08 -10.80 -8.88
CA LYS A 64 9.00 -9.81 -9.98
C LYS A 64 8.46 -8.48 -9.48
N MET A 65 7.39 -8.50 -8.67
CA MET A 65 6.81 -7.28 -8.11
C MET A 65 7.81 -6.50 -7.26
N ARG A 66 8.60 -7.19 -6.41
CA ARG A 66 9.67 -6.56 -5.63
C ARG A 66 10.73 -5.91 -6.52
N ALA A 67 11.21 -6.61 -7.55
CA ALA A 67 12.21 -6.05 -8.46
C ALA A 67 11.69 -4.78 -9.17
N ILE A 68 10.43 -4.78 -9.60
CA ILE A 68 9.78 -3.61 -10.20
C ILE A 68 9.66 -2.46 -9.18
N ASP A 69 9.24 -2.76 -7.95
CA ASP A 69 9.12 -1.78 -6.86
C ASP A 69 10.48 -1.14 -6.53
N GLU A 70 11.51 -1.96 -6.31
CA GLU A 70 12.88 -1.55 -6.00
C GLU A 70 13.42 -0.64 -7.12
N ARG A 71 13.31 -1.08 -8.38
CA ARG A 71 13.78 -0.28 -9.52
C ARG A 71 13.03 1.03 -9.67
N THR A 72 11.72 1.02 -9.45
CA THR A 72 10.90 2.25 -9.48
C THR A 72 11.33 3.22 -8.39
N GLN A 73 11.64 2.71 -7.20
CA GLN A 73 12.08 3.51 -6.05
C GLN A 73 13.46 4.13 -6.32
N GLU A 74 14.42 3.36 -6.82
CA GLU A 74 15.75 3.86 -7.23
C GLU A 74 15.64 5.00 -8.24
N LEU A 75 14.79 4.85 -9.26
CA LEU A 75 14.59 5.88 -10.30
C LEU A 75 13.94 7.14 -9.74
N LYS A 76 13.01 7.00 -8.78
CA LYS A 76 12.42 8.15 -8.08
C LYS A 76 13.46 8.85 -7.21
N GLU A 77 14.28 8.10 -6.47
CA GLU A 77 15.37 8.67 -5.68
C GLU A 77 16.38 9.40 -6.56
N LEU A 78 16.69 8.86 -7.74
CA LEU A 78 17.53 9.54 -8.74
C LEU A 78 16.89 10.84 -9.24
N LEU A 79 15.59 10.85 -9.55
CA LEU A 79 14.88 12.07 -9.95
C LEU A 79 14.95 13.15 -8.87
N PHE A 80 14.60 12.78 -7.63
CA PHE A 80 14.45 13.76 -6.56
C PHE A 80 15.78 14.18 -5.92
N SER A 81 16.83 13.36 -6.04
CA SER A 81 18.19 13.75 -5.61
C SER A 81 18.82 14.79 -6.54
N ASN A 82 18.36 14.91 -7.78
CA ASN A 82 18.81 15.91 -8.75
C ASN A 82 18.01 17.23 -8.72
N LEU A 83 17.10 17.42 -7.75
CA LEU A 83 16.36 18.67 -7.61
C LEU A 83 17.31 19.86 -7.37
N GLY A 84 17.28 20.83 -8.28
CA GLY A 84 18.13 22.04 -8.22
C GLY A 84 19.54 21.85 -8.77
N SER A 85 19.86 20.69 -9.38
CA SER A 85 21.11 20.47 -10.09
C SER A 85 21.11 21.22 -11.43
N THR A 86 22.21 21.90 -11.76
CA THR A 86 22.41 22.55 -13.07
C THR A 86 22.83 21.57 -14.16
N ASP A 87 23.28 20.38 -13.76
CA ASP A 87 23.82 19.36 -14.65
C ASP A 87 22.76 18.33 -15.08
N PHE A 88 21.55 18.41 -14.49
CA PHE A 88 20.44 17.52 -14.81
C PHE A 88 19.65 18.05 -16.01
N SER A 89 19.72 17.32 -17.12
CA SER A 89 19.11 17.71 -18.39
C SER A 89 17.66 17.25 -18.52
N ASP A 90 16.87 17.94 -19.35
CA ASP A 90 15.52 17.51 -19.73
C ASP A 90 15.54 16.11 -20.39
N GLN A 91 16.61 15.75 -21.08
CA GLN A 91 16.77 14.43 -21.68
C GLN A 91 16.90 13.31 -20.63
N GLU A 92 17.59 13.58 -19.51
CA GLU A 92 17.68 12.63 -18.39
C GLU A 92 16.35 12.51 -17.65
N LEU A 93 15.63 13.62 -17.47
CA LEU A 93 14.27 13.63 -16.94
C LEU A 93 13.34 12.75 -17.77
N ASP A 94 13.32 12.95 -19.08
CA ASP A 94 12.50 12.17 -20.02
C ASP A 94 12.88 10.68 -20.01
N SER A 95 14.17 10.39 -19.98
CA SER A 95 14.67 9.00 -19.91
C SER A 95 14.22 8.28 -18.64
N ILE A 96 14.39 8.92 -17.48
CA ILE A 96 14.02 8.31 -16.19
C ILE A 96 12.50 8.16 -16.08
N THR A 97 11.73 9.19 -16.43
CA THR A 97 10.26 9.14 -16.37
C THR A 97 9.68 8.12 -17.35
N SER A 98 10.23 8.01 -18.56
CA SER A 98 9.87 6.96 -19.52
C SER A 98 10.15 5.56 -18.97
N THR A 99 11.30 5.37 -18.31
CA THR A 99 11.64 4.10 -17.65
C THR A 99 10.66 3.75 -16.53
N ILE A 100 10.27 4.73 -15.69
CA ILE A 100 9.22 4.53 -14.67
C ILE A 100 7.88 4.16 -15.32
N GLY A 101 7.54 4.77 -16.46
CA GLY A 101 6.36 4.43 -17.25
C GLY A 101 6.38 2.97 -17.72
N ASN A 102 7.51 2.52 -18.26
CA ASN A 102 7.71 1.13 -18.70
C ASN A 102 7.60 0.13 -17.54
N LEU A 103 8.19 0.44 -16.38
CA LEU A 103 8.06 -0.38 -15.17
C LEU A 103 6.61 -0.46 -14.68
N SER A 104 5.87 0.65 -14.78
CA SER A 104 4.44 0.67 -14.45
C SER A 104 3.63 -0.20 -15.42
N GLN A 105 3.96 -0.19 -16.72
CA GLN A 105 3.35 -1.09 -17.69
C GLN A 105 3.68 -2.57 -17.40
N GLU A 106 4.93 -2.86 -17.05
CA GLU A 106 5.36 -4.21 -16.70
C GLU A 106 4.64 -4.73 -15.45
N ARG A 107 4.46 -3.87 -14.44
CA ARG A 107 3.65 -4.18 -13.25
C ARG A 107 2.26 -4.67 -13.62
N GLU A 108 1.54 -3.90 -14.45
CA GLU A 108 0.16 -4.24 -14.82
C GLU A 108 0.10 -5.55 -15.62
N LYS A 109 1.07 -5.80 -16.51
CA LYS A 109 1.19 -7.06 -17.24
C LYS A 109 1.43 -8.24 -16.30
N GLU A 110 2.30 -8.09 -15.31
CA GLU A 110 2.61 -9.13 -14.34
C GLU A 110 1.42 -9.44 -13.43
N ILE A 111 0.67 -8.42 -12.98
CA ILE A 111 -0.57 -8.60 -12.22
C ILE A 111 -1.61 -9.38 -13.03
N PHE A 112 -1.82 -8.98 -14.29
CA PHE A 112 -2.75 -9.68 -15.18
C PHE A 112 -2.31 -11.13 -15.43
N SER A 113 -1.02 -11.34 -15.71
CA SER A 113 -0.44 -12.66 -15.94
C SER A 113 -0.61 -13.58 -14.74
N PHE A 114 -0.38 -13.06 -13.53
CA PHE A 114 -0.59 -13.79 -12.28
C PHE A 114 -2.05 -14.28 -12.16
N PHE A 115 -3.03 -13.38 -12.28
CA PHE A 115 -4.44 -13.76 -12.17
C PHE A 115 -4.92 -14.68 -13.30
N ASN A 116 -4.39 -14.51 -14.52
CA ASN A 116 -4.67 -15.42 -15.63
C ASN A 116 -4.12 -16.83 -15.37
N THR A 117 -2.93 -16.93 -14.78
CA THR A 117 -2.34 -18.21 -14.36
C THR A 117 -3.16 -18.86 -13.25
N LEU A 118 -3.62 -18.08 -12.27
CA LEU A 118 -4.55 -18.55 -11.25
C LEU A 118 -5.87 -19.06 -11.83
N GLU A 119 -6.46 -18.34 -12.79
CA GLU A 119 -7.72 -18.73 -13.42
C GLU A 119 -7.60 -20.09 -14.12
N ARG A 120 -6.44 -20.39 -14.74
CA ARG A 120 -6.18 -21.67 -15.41
C ARG A 120 -6.09 -22.85 -14.45
N MET A 121 -5.70 -22.62 -13.20
CA MET A 121 -5.62 -23.66 -12.16
C MET A 121 -6.95 -23.91 -11.44
N CYS A 122 -7.93 -23.01 -11.60
CA CYS A 122 -9.21 -23.05 -10.90
C CYS A 122 -10.27 -23.87 -11.67
N ASP A 123 -11.17 -24.53 -10.93
CA ASP A 123 -12.42 -25.09 -11.46
C ASP A 123 -13.49 -24.00 -11.73
N ALA A 124 -14.67 -24.40 -12.23
CA ALA A 124 -15.76 -23.48 -12.56
C ALA A 124 -16.29 -22.68 -11.36
N GLU A 125 -16.36 -23.26 -10.16
CA GLU A 125 -16.81 -22.59 -8.95
C GLU A 125 -15.74 -21.62 -8.43
N GLN A 126 -14.50 -22.09 -8.39
CA GLN A 126 -13.31 -21.34 -7.99
C GLN A 126 -13.11 -20.11 -8.89
N LYS A 127 -13.29 -20.23 -10.21
CA LYS A 127 -13.24 -19.09 -11.16
C LYS A 127 -14.26 -18.01 -10.81
N ARG A 128 -15.48 -18.37 -10.41
CA ARG A 128 -16.51 -17.40 -9.99
C ARG A 128 -16.13 -16.68 -8.70
N LYS A 129 -15.50 -17.38 -7.75
CA LYS A 129 -14.96 -16.79 -6.51
C LYS A 129 -13.78 -15.86 -6.81
N LEU A 130 -12.83 -16.30 -7.63
CA LEU A 130 -11.66 -15.52 -8.04
C LEU A 130 -12.06 -14.19 -8.68
N LYS A 131 -12.99 -14.20 -9.66
CA LYS A 131 -13.50 -12.97 -10.30
C LYS A 131 -14.11 -11.99 -9.29
N ARG A 132 -14.77 -12.50 -8.25
CA ARG A 132 -15.36 -11.69 -7.18
C ARG A 132 -14.28 -11.05 -6.30
N ILE A 133 -13.22 -11.80 -5.98
CA ILE A 133 -12.06 -11.32 -5.21
C ILE A 133 -11.34 -10.22 -5.98
N VAL A 134 -10.98 -10.47 -7.25
CA VAL A 134 -10.30 -9.49 -8.12
C VAL A 134 -11.12 -8.21 -8.25
N ARG A 135 -12.43 -8.32 -8.51
CA ARG A 135 -13.30 -7.13 -8.61
C ARG A 135 -13.40 -6.35 -7.31
N ARG A 136 -13.29 -7.00 -6.15
CA ARG A 136 -13.24 -6.30 -4.84
C ARG A 136 -11.89 -5.64 -4.61
N ALA A 137 -10.80 -6.27 -5.03
CA ALA A 137 -9.45 -5.72 -4.91
C ALA A 137 -9.23 -4.49 -5.81
N LEU A 138 -9.82 -4.48 -7.00
CA LEU A 138 -9.77 -3.35 -7.94
C LEU A 138 -10.70 -2.18 -7.56
N ARG A 139 -11.60 -2.36 -6.59
CA ARG A 139 -12.42 -1.25 -6.10
C ARG A 139 -11.54 -0.34 -5.24
N PRO A 140 -11.49 0.98 -5.50
CA PRO A 140 -10.83 1.90 -4.59
C PRO A 140 -11.42 1.70 -3.19
N PRO A 141 -10.60 1.78 -2.12
CA PRO A 141 -11.14 1.76 -0.77
C PRO A 141 -12.18 2.87 -0.70
N GLY A 142 -13.44 2.49 -0.44
CA GLY A 142 -14.55 3.44 -0.39
C GLY A 142 -14.25 4.58 0.58
N PRO A 143 -14.93 5.73 0.42
CA PRO A 143 -14.74 6.87 1.31
C PRO A 143 -15.02 6.41 2.74
N GLY A 144 -13.97 6.30 3.56
CA GLY A 144 -14.10 5.82 4.95
C GLY A 144 -13.02 4.87 5.46
N ARG A 145 -11.97 4.52 4.69
CA ARG A 145 -10.89 3.64 5.19
C ARG A 145 -9.47 4.21 5.21
N GLY A 146 -9.24 5.47 4.86
CA GLY A 146 -7.87 6.01 4.85
C GLY A 146 -7.68 7.52 4.92
N GLY A 147 -8.74 8.31 5.14
CA GLY A 147 -8.57 9.75 5.39
C GLY A 147 -8.40 10.04 6.89
N PRO A 148 -7.56 11.00 7.30
CA PRO A 148 -7.66 11.56 8.65
C PRO A 148 -9.11 12.03 8.88
N PRO A 149 -9.66 11.86 10.10
CA PRO A 149 -11.05 12.21 10.38
C PRO A 149 -11.31 13.68 10.03
N PRO A 150 -12.48 14.00 9.43
CA PRO A 150 -12.79 15.38 9.07
C PRO A 150 -12.85 16.25 10.34
N PRO A 151 -12.34 17.49 10.28
CA PRO A 151 -12.39 18.39 11.42
C PRO A 151 -13.86 18.65 11.77
N HIS A 152 -14.22 18.36 13.02
CA HIS A 152 -15.52 18.72 13.56
C HIS A 152 -15.62 20.25 13.56
N ARG A 153 -16.52 20.78 12.72
CA ARG A 153 -16.93 22.18 12.73
C ARG A 153 -17.94 22.41 13.85
#